data_AF-A0A1T2KXL1-F1
#
_entry.id   AF-A0A1T2KXL1-F1
#
_cell.length_a   1.000
_cell.length_b   1.000
_cell.length_c   1.000
_cell.angle_alpha   90.00
_cell.angle_beta   90.00
_cell.angle_gamma   90.00
#
_symmetry.space_group_name_H-M   'P 1'
#
loop_
_entity.id
_entity.type
_entity.pdbx_description
1 polymer ?
#
loop_
_entity_poly.entity_id
_entity_poly.type
_entity_poly.pdbx_seq_one_letter_code
_entity_poly.pdbx_strand_id
1 'polypeptide(L)'
;MLDEFDADEIQQLSVAYNKFENIITQTPTIMQLVPMVAGESNNINHYWDYIYEPDAQEVLSALLVRYIEALVYQGLIENIACEQSSRMIAMKSATDNASDMVKELKLIYNKARQAAITQEISEIVSGAAAV
;
A
#
# COMPACT_ATOMS: atom_id res chain seq x y z
N MET A 1 9.62 -4.55 23.37
CA MET A 1 10.42 -3.75 22.40
C MET A 1 11.00 -2.49 23.02
N LEU A 2 10.22 -1.56 23.59
CA LEU A 2 10.84 -0.44 24.33
C LEU A 2 11.48 -0.92 25.64
N ASP A 3 10.80 -1.76 26.41
CA ASP A 3 11.39 -2.39 27.61
C ASP A 3 12.66 -3.22 27.31
N GLU A 4 12.74 -3.82 26.12
CA GLU A 4 13.90 -4.59 25.64
C GLU A 4 15.06 -3.67 25.24
N PHE A 5 14.75 -2.47 24.73
CA PHE A 5 15.76 -1.43 24.50
C PHE A 5 16.30 -0.91 25.84
N ASP A 6 15.43 -0.68 26.82
CA ASP A 6 15.83 -0.24 28.16
C ASP A 6 16.65 -1.32 28.91
N ALA A 7 16.45 -2.59 28.58
CA ALA A 7 17.22 -3.73 29.09
C ALA A 7 18.55 -3.98 28.35
N ASP A 8 18.95 -3.09 27.42
CA ASP A 8 20.13 -3.23 26.54
C ASP A 8 20.12 -4.48 25.64
N GLU A 9 18.97 -5.15 25.49
CA GLU A 9 18.83 -6.32 24.59
C GLU A 9 18.73 -5.89 23.12
N ILE A 10 18.18 -4.70 22.87
CA ILE A 10 18.07 -4.08 21.55
C ILE A 10 18.87 -2.77 21.53
N GLN A 11 19.79 -2.61 20.58
CA GLN A 11 20.55 -1.37 20.42
C GLN A 11 19.93 -0.38 19.42
N GLN A 12 19.03 -0.84 18.55
CA GLN A 12 18.39 -0.01 17.54
C GLN A 12 17.01 -0.56 17.17
N LEU A 13 16.01 0.32 17.17
CA LEU A 13 14.65 0.04 16.73
C LEU A 13 14.29 0.93 15.54
N SER A 14 13.90 0.31 14.44
CA SER A 14 13.49 0.99 13.20
C SER A 14 12.16 0.44 12.70
N VAL A 15 11.34 1.30 12.11
CA VAL A 15 10.07 0.94 11.48
C VAL A 15 10.20 1.12 9.98
N ALA A 16 9.86 0.06 9.25
CA ALA A 16 9.73 0.08 7.81
C ALA A 16 8.26 0.29 7.42
N TYR A 17 7.99 1.29 6.61
CA TYR A 17 6.64 1.57 6.11
C TYR A 17 6.70 2.22 4.73
N ASN A 18 5.56 2.23 4.03
CA ASN A 18 5.44 2.96 2.78
C ASN A 18 4.97 4.38 3.07
N LYS A 19 5.80 5.36 2.70
CA LYS A 19 5.42 6.77 2.78
C LYS A 19 4.46 7.09 1.66
N PHE A 20 3.30 7.61 2.03
CA PHE A 20 2.28 8.01 1.07
C PHE A 20 2.63 9.38 0.47
N GLU A 21 3.05 9.42 -0.80
CA GLU A 21 3.22 10.68 -1.53
C GLU A 21 1.96 11.01 -2.33
N ASN A 22 1.46 10.05 -3.11
CA ASN A 22 0.20 10.16 -3.81
C ASN A 22 -0.33 8.76 -4.18
N ILE A 23 -1.46 8.71 -4.90
CA ILE A 23 -2.14 7.46 -5.25
C ILE A 23 -1.25 6.55 -6.14
N ILE A 24 -0.34 7.12 -6.93
CA ILE A 24 0.51 6.38 -7.88
C ILE A 24 1.91 6.13 -7.28
N THR A 25 2.47 7.10 -6.56
CA THR A 25 3.81 7.03 -5.99
C THR A 25 3.75 6.70 -4.50
N GLN A 26 4.32 5.55 -4.13
CA GLN A 26 4.57 5.16 -2.74
C GLN A 26 6.06 4.90 -2.56
N THR A 27 6.67 5.51 -1.55
CA THR A 27 8.12 5.42 -1.33
C THR A 27 8.43 4.55 -0.12
N PRO A 28 9.13 3.40 -0.29
CA PRO A 28 9.52 2.57 0.85
C PRO A 28 10.52 3.33 1.71
N THR A 29 10.19 3.49 2.98
CA THR A 29 10.95 4.32 3.92
C THR A 29 11.24 3.52 5.19
N ILE A 30 12.48 3.62 5.69
CA ILE A 30 12.89 3.07 6.98
C ILE A 30 13.16 4.25 7.89
N MET A 31 12.39 4.35 8.97
CA MET A 31 12.56 5.37 10.00
C MET A 31 13.11 4.73 11.27
N GLN A 32 14.23 5.25 11.76
CA GLN A 32 14.77 4.86 13.05
C GLN A 32 14.00 5.56 14.17
N LEU A 33 13.46 4.78 15.10
CA LEU A 33 12.75 5.30 16.28
C LEU A 33 13.73 5.59 17.41
N VAL A 34 14.55 4.60 17.77
CA VAL A 34 15.48 4.65 18.89
C VAL A 34 16.80 3.98 18.49
N PRO A 35 17.98 4.54 18.84
CA PRO A 35 18.19 5.86 19.45
C PRO A 35 17.75 6.98 18.50
N MET A 36 17.13 8.03 19.04
CA MET A 36 16.70 9.18 18.23
C MET A 36 17.91 9.86 17.60
N VAL A 37 17.87 10.04 16.28
CA VAL A 37 18.88 10.82 15.57
C VAL A 37 18.52 12.30 15.75
N ALA A 38 19.41 13.09 16.33
CA ALA A 38 19.20 14.53 16.46
C ALA A 38 19.07 15.16 15.06
N GLY A 39 17.99 15.90 14.83
CA GLY A 39 17.84 16.68 13.60
C GLY A 39 18.85 17.83 13.56
N GLU A 40 19.26 18.24 12.35
CA GLU A 40 20.07 19.45 12.16
C GLU A 40 19.23 20.71 12.43
N SER A 41 19.11 21.13 13.69
CA SER A 41 18.38 22.33 14.09
C SER A 41 19.32 23.52 14.35
N ASN A 42 20.00 24.01 13.31
CA ASN A 42 20.86 25.20 13.41
C ASN A 42 20.12 26.55 13.54
N ASN A 43 18.79 26.57 13.67
CA ASN A 43 17.99 27.79 13.76
C ASN A 43 16.76 27.64 14.68
N ILE A 44 17.01 27.38 15.97
CA ILE A 44 15.95 27.52 16.99
C ILE A 44 15.89 29.02 17.34
N ASN A 45 15.04 29.78 16.63
CA ASN A 45 14.93 31.23 16.80
C ASN A 45 14.29 31.68 18.12
N HIS A 46 13.75 30.74 18.92
CA HIS A 46 13.16 31.05 20.22
C HIS A 46 13.34 29.89 21.21
N TYR A 47 13.97 30.18 22.34
CA TYR A 47 13.94 29.34 23.54
C TYR A 47 12.71 29.74 24.35
N TRP A 48 11.82 28.78 24.61
CA TRP A 48 10.66 29.01 25.46
C TRP A 48 11.03 28.52 26.85
N ASP A 49 10.89 29.39 27.85
CA ASP A 49 11.15 29.06 29.24
C ASP A 49 9.89 28.43 29.84
N TYR A 50 9.80 27.10 29.75
CA TYR A 50 8.68 26.34 30.29
C TYR A 50 8.95 25.98 31.76
N ILE A 51 7.93 26.14 32.60
CA ILE A 51 7.92 25.58 33.94
C ILE A 51 7.44 24.13 33.83
N TYR A 52 8.31 23.19 34.19
CA TYR A 52 8.00 21.75 34.18
C TYR A 52 7.52 21.33 35.57
N GLU A 53 6.41 20.60 35.62
CA GLU A 53 5.88 20.01 36.84
C GLU A 53 5.54 18.54 36.54
N PRO A 54 6.03 17.55 37.31
CA PRO A 54 6.85 17.67 38.54
C PRO A 54 8.33 18.02 38.31
N ASP A 55 8.99 17.47 37.29
CA ASP A 55 10.30 17.90 36.81
C ASP A 55 10.45 17.67 35.29
N ALA A 56 11.48 18.25 34.67
CA ALA A 56 11.69 18.15 33.23
C ALA A 56 12.00 16.73 32.75
N GLN A 57 12.66 15.91 33.57
CA GLN A 57 13.09 14.57 33.20
C GLN A 57 11.90 13.61 33.16
N GLU A 58 11.03 13.64 34.16
CA GLU A 58 9.81 12.83 34.21
C GLU A 58 8.86 13.18 33.06
N VAL A 59 8.65 14.49 32.83
CA VAL A 59 7.80 14.97 31.73
C VAL A 59 8.36 14.52 30.37
N LEU A 60 9.67 14.67 30.16
CA LEU A 60 10.31 14.27 28.91
C LEU A 60 10.23 12.75 28.70
N SER A 61 10.47 11.96 29.75
CA SER A 61 10.42 10.49 29.67
C SER A 61 9.03 10.00 29.28
N ALA A 62 7.98 10.54 29.90
CA ALA A 62 6.60 10.22 29.54
C ALA A 62 6.26 10.66 28.10
N LEU A 63 6.73 11.84 27.70
CA LEU A 63 6.49 12.40 26.37
C LEU A 63 7.20 11.59 25.27
N LEU A 64 8.41 11.10 25.51
CA LEU A 64 9.15 10.28 24.56
C LEU A 64 8.41 9.00 24.20
N VAL A 65 7.82 8.30 25.18
CA VAL A 65 7.02 7.09 24.92
C VAL A 65 5.83 7.42 24.03
N ARG A 66 5.07 8.48 24.35
CA ARG A 66 3.93 8.96 23.55
C ARG A 66 4.35 9.40 22.15
N TYR A 67 5.51 10.02 22.02
CA TYR A 67 6.07 10.44 20.74
C TYR A 67 6.40 9.23 19.85
N ILE A 68 7.04 8.21 20.40
CA ILE A 68 7.33 6.96 19.67
C ILE A 68 6.03 6.26 19.24
N GLU A 69 5.05 6.15 20.13
CA GLU A 69 3.72 5.63 19.80
C GLU A 69 3.08 6.39 18.63
N ALA A 70 3.18 7.72 18.63
CA ALA A 70 2.66 8.56 17.55
C ALA A 70 3.39 8.33 16.21
N LEU A 71 4.72 8.17 16.22
CA LEU A 71 5.50 7.85 15.02
C LEU A 71 5.12 6.49 14.42
N VAL A 72 4.97 5.47 15.27
CA VAL A 72 4.52 4.14 14.85
C VAL A 72 3.11 4.21 14.27
N TYR A 73 2.21 4.92 14.95
CA TYR A 73 0.84 5.11 14.48
C TYR A 73 0.78 5.83 13.14
N GLN A 74 1.58 6.89 12.96
CA GLN A 74 1.71 7.59 11.69
C GLN A 74 2.16 6.64 10.57
N GLY A 75 3.25 5.89 10.79
CA GLY A 75 3.76 4.94 9.81
C GLY A 75 2.74 3.86 9.43
N LEU A 76 1.93 3.40 10.39
CA LEU A 76 0.85 2.44 10.16
C LEU A 76 -0.27 3.03 9.28
N ILE A 77 -0.73 4.24 9.58
CA ILE A 77 -1.78 4.91 8.80
C ILE A 77 -1.31 5.20 7.37
N GLU A 78 -0.06 5.67 7.21
CA GLU A 78 0.53 5.88 5.88
C GLU A 78 0.63 4.58 5.08
N ASN A 79 1.00 3.47 5.74
CA ASN A 79 1.08 2.17 5.08
C ASN A 79 -0.30 1.68 4.62
N ILE A 80 -1.35 1.82 5.44
CA ILE A 80 -2.73 1.48 5.07
C ILE A 80 -3.19 2.33 3.87
N ALA A 81 -2.88 3.63 3.87
CA ALA A 81 -3.23 4.51 2.74
C ALA A 81 -2.53 4.07 1.43
N CYS A 82 -1.25 3.70 1.53
CA CYS A 82 -0.48 3.13 0.42
C CYS A 82 -1.10 1.83 -0.07
N GLU A 83 -1.41 0.90 0.83
CA GLU A 83 -2.00 -0.40 0.52
C GLU A 83 -3.31 -0.25 -0.26
N GLN A 84 -4.22 0.62 0.20
CA GLN A 84 -5.49 0.85 -0.50
C GLN A 84 -5.29 1.49 -1.87
N SER A 85 -4.34 2.40 -2.00
CA SER A 85 -4.03 3.06 -3.27
C SER A 85 -3.42 2.07 -4.29
N SER A 86 -2.43 1.29 -3.85
CA SER A 86 -1.80 0.26 -4.69
C SER A 86 -2.81 -0.82 -5.09
N ARG A 87 -3.69 -1.25 -4.17
CA ARG A 87 -4.78 -2.19 -4.46
C ARG A 87 -5.74 -1.62 -5.51
N MET A 88 -6.14 -0.36 -5.37
CA MET A 88 -7.04 0.29 -6.31
C MET A 88 -6.45 0.30 -7.74
N ILE A 89 -5.18 0.66 -7.89
CA ILE A 89 -4.50 0.67 -9.19
C ILE A 89 -4.39 -0.75 -9.76
N ALA A 90 -3.95 -1.71 -8.95
CA ALA A 90 -3.82 -3.11 -9.38
C ALA A 90 -5.17 -3.69 -9.86
N MET A 91 -6.25 -3.41 -9.14
CA MET A 91 -7.60 -3.87 -9.51
C MET A 91 -8.14 -3.16 -10.75
N LYS A 92 -7.82 -1.88 -10.94
CA LYS A 92 -8.16 -1.16 -12.17
C LYS A 92 -7.48 -1.82 -13.37
N SER A 93 -6.17 -2.05 -13.30
CA SER A 93 -5.42 -2.75 -14.36
C SER A 93 -5.96 -4.17 -14.61
N ALA A 94 -6.31 -4.91 -13.55
CA ALA A 94 -6.93 -6.23 -13.70
C ALA A 94 -8.29 -6.16 -14.41
N THR A 95 -9.11 -5.16 -14.10
CA THR A 95 -10.41 -4.94 -14.75
C THR A 95 -10.27 -4.58 -16.23
N ASP A 96 -9.31 -3.71 -16.54
CA ASP A 96 -9.01 -3.31 -17.92
C ASP A 96 -8.54 -4.52 -18.74
N ASN A 97 -7.60 -5.32 -18.20
CA ASN A 97 -7.11 -6.55 -18.83
C ASN A 97 -8.23 -7.59 -19.04
N ALA A 98 -9.11 -7.76 -18.05
CA ALA A 98 -10.25 -8.67 -18.16
C ALA A 98 -11.25 -8.20 -19.23
N SER A 99 -11.49 -6.89 -19.33
CA SER A 99 -12.37 -6.32 -20.36
C SER A 99 -11.84 -6.60 -21.77
N ASP A 100 -10.53 -6.47 -21.97
CA ASP A 100 -9.90 -6.78 -23.27
C ASP A 100 -9.98 -8.27 -23.61
N MET A 101 -9.74 -9.15 -22.63
CA MET A 101 -9.93 -10.59 -22.81
C MET A 101 -11.37 -10.95 -23.17
N VAL A 102 -12.37 -10.31 -22.53
CA VAL A 102 -13.78 -10.51 -22.85
C VAL A 102 -14.09 -10.10 -24.29
N LYS A 103 -13.52 -9.00 -24.79
CA LYS A 103 -13.71 -8.57 -26.18
C LYS A 103 -13.14 -9.61 -27.15
N GLU A 104 -11.96 -10.14 -26.87
CA GLU A 104 -11.32 -11.18 -27.70
C GLU A 104 -12.16 -12.47 -27.72
N LEU A 105 -12.56 -12.96 -26.54
CA LEU A 105 -13.38 -14.17 -26.43
C LEU A 105 -14.74 -14.01 -27.12
N LYS A 106 -15.36 -12.83 -27.07
CA LYS A 106 -16.60 -12.53 -27.81
C LYS A 106 -16.39 -12.63 -29.32
N LEU A 107 -15.24 -12.18 -29.84
CA LEU A 107 -14.93 -12.27 -31.26
C LEU A 107 -14.75 -13.73 -31.69
N ILE A 108 -14.04 -14.53 -30.88
CA ILE A 108 -13.89 -15.98 -31.10
C ILE A 108 -15.25 -16.68 -31.05
N TYR A 109 -16.07 -16.39 -30.04
CA TYR A 109 -17.41 -16.94 -29.88
C TYR A 109 -18.29 -16.67 -31.12
N ASN A 110 -18.31 -15.43 -31.61
CA ASN A 110 -19.11 -15.08 -32.78
C ASN A 110 -18.62 -15.79 -34.06
N LYS A 111 -17.30 -15.95 -34.23
CA LYS A 111 -16.73 -16.72 -35.35
C LYS A 111 -17.14 -18.20 -35.26
N ALA A 112 -17.00 -18.81 -34.09
CA ALA A 112 -17.39 -20.21 -33.87
C ALA A 112 -18.90 -20.42 -34.09
N ARG A 113 -19.73 -19.48 -33.61
CA ARG A 113 -21.19 -19.50 -33.83
C ARG A 113 -21.54 -19.44 -35.31
N GLN A 114 -20.89 -18.56 -36.08
CA GLN A 114 -21.13 -18.47 -37.52
C GLN A 114 -20.72 -19.75 -38.24
N ALA A 115 -19.54 -20.30 -37.91
CA ALA A 115 -19.07 -21.56 -38.48
C ALA A 115 -20.04 -22.73 -38.18
N ALA A 116 -20.55 -22.83 -36.94
CA ALA A 116 -21.54 -23.84 -36.57
C ALA A 116 -22.85 -23.71 -37.36
N ILE A 117 -23.40 -22.50 -37.49
CA ILE A 117 -24.61 -22.26 -38.29
C ILE A 117 -24.38 -22.65 -39.76
N THR A 118 -23.23 -22.27 -40.34
CA THR A 118 -22.89 -22.65 -41.72
C THR A 118 -22.78 -24.16 -41.87
N GLN A 119 -22.15 -24.85 -40.91
CA GLN A 119 -22.01 -26.29 -40.92
C GLN A 119 -23.38 -26.99 -40.85
N GLU A 120 -24.24 -26.59 -39.91
CA GLU A 120 -25.60 -27.13 -39.79
C GLU A 120 -26.39 -26.98 -41.09
N ILE A 121 -26.33 -25.81 -41.73
CA ILE A 121 -26.99 -25.57 -43.02
C ILE A 121 -26.39 -26.45 -44.12
N SER A 122 -25.06 -26.58 -44.19
CA SER A 122 -24.40 -27.44 -45.17
C SER A 122 -24.78 -28.91 -45.00
N GLU A 123 -24.92 -29.38 -43.77
CA GLU A 123 -25.36 -30.75 -43.45
C GLU A 123 -26.82 -30.98 -43.88
N ILE A 124 -27.73 -30.04 -43.61
CA ILE A 124 -29.14 -30.11 -44.04
C ILE A 124 -29.25 -30.19 -45.57
N VAL A 125 -28.54 -29.31 -46.30
CA VAL A 125 -28.58 -29.28 -47.78
C VAL A 125 -27.98 -30.56 -48.37
N SER A 126 -26.85 -31.03 -47.82
CA SER A 126 -26.19 -32.25 -48.30
C SER A 126 -27.05 -33.50 -48.07
N GLY A 127 -27.73 -33.58 -46.92
CA GLY A 127 -28.67 -34.66 -46.61
C GLY A 127 -29.90 -34.65 -47.52
N ALA A 128 -30.44 -33.45 -47.81
CA ALA A 128 -31.58 -33.31 -48.72
C ALA A 128 -31.25 -33.65 -50.18
N ALA A 129 -30.02 -33.38 -50.63
CA ALA A 129 -29.57 -33.70 -52.00
C ALA A 129 -29.19 -35.19 -52.21
N ALA A 130 -29.04 -35.95 -51.12
CA ALA A 130 -28.70 -37.38 -51.16
C ALA A 130 -29.93 -38.31 -51.21
N VAL A 131 -31.15 -37.74 -51.18
CA VAL A 131 -32.44 -38.42 -51.32
C VAL A 131 -33.01 -38.15 -52.71
#